data_AF-A0A6B3R7U4-F1
#
_entry.id   AF-A0A6B3R7U4-F1
#
_cell.length_a   1.000
_cell.length_b   1.000
_cell.length_c   1.000
_cell.angle_alpha   90.00
_cell.angle_beta   90.00
_cell.angle_gamma   90.00
#
_symmetry.space_group_name_H-M   'P 1'
#
loop_
_entity.id
_entity.type
_entity.pdbx_description
1 polymer ?
#
loop_
_entity_poly.entity_id
_entity_poly.type
_entity_poly.pdbx_seq_one_letter_code
_entity_poly.pdbx_strand_id
1 'polypeptide(L)' 'MPYEKPSQDDLKSKLKTLNAVFYVVLFIWLAFIGFIISELISGGEETTSLFIATIPIVAILIVLSRIKSKIKKEID' A
#
# COMPACT_ATOMS: atom_id res chain seq x y z
N MET A 1 16.83 -24.83 16.88
CA MET A 1 17.24 -23.41 16.85
C MET A 1 16.17 -22.64 17.61
N PRO A 2 16.50 -21.91 18.68
CA PRO A 2 15.50 -21.09 19.35
C PRO A 2 15.12 -19.96 18.38
N TYR A 3 13.81 -19.80 18.12
CA TYR A 3 13.32 -18.64 17.40
C TYR A 3 13.63 -17.41 18.24
N GLU A 4 14.67 -16.65 17.87
CA GLU A 4 14.92 -15.33 18.45
C GLU A 4 13.68 -14.48 18.18
N LYS A 5 13.02 -14.05 19.27
CA LYS A 5 11.97 -13.03 19.16
C LYS A 5 12.61 -11.81 18.51
N PRO A 6 11.99 -11.21 17.48
CA PRO A 6 12.52 -9.99 16.89
C PRO A 6 12.68 -8.94 17.98
N SER A 7 13.84 -8.27 18.02
CA SER A 7 14.06 -7.16 18.92
C SER A 7 13.01 -6.07 18.67
N GLN A 8 12.55 -5.36 19.71
CA GLN A 8 11.63 -4.23 19.55
C GLN A 8 12.17 -3.17 18.58
N ASP A 9 13.50 -3.02 18.50
CA ASP A 9 14.16 -2.11 17.57
C ASP A 9 14.04 -2.58 16.11
N ASP A 10 14.09 -3.90 15.87
CA ASP A 10 13.86 -4.48 14.55
C ASP A 10 12.40 -4.31 14.10
N LEU A 11 11.45 -4.48 15.02
CA LEU A 11 10.03 -4.25 14.77
C LEU A 11 9.73 -2.78 14.43
N LYS A 12 10.33 -1.83 15.16
CA LYS A 12 10.21 -0.39 14.85
C LYS A 12 10.82 -0.03 13.48
N SER A 13 11.99 -0.56 13.18
CA SER A 13 12.65 -0.37 11.88
C SER A 13 11.79 -0.92 10.73
N LYS A 14 11.30 -2.17 10.87
CA LYS A 14 10.39 -2.80 9.91
C LYS A 14 9.09 -2.00 9.74
N LEU A 15 8.51 -1.48 10.83
CA LEU A 15 7.31 -0.64 10.78
C LEU A 15 7.57 0.64 9.99
N LYS A 16 8.72 1.29 10.20
CA LYS A 16 9.11 2.52 9.47
C LYS A 16 9.25 2.25 7.97
N THR A 17 9.93 1.16 7.60
CA THR A 17 10.07 0.75 6.20
C THR A 17 8.72 0.40 5.58
N LEU A 18 7.89 -0.37 6.27
CA LEU A 18 6.55 -0.73 5.79
C LEU A 18 5.67 0.51 5.60
N ASN A 19 5.80 1.49 6.49
CA ASN A 19 5.08 2.76 6.38
C ASN A 19 5.55 3.56 5.15
N ALA A 20 6.87 3.62 4.91
CA ALA A 20 7.41 4.26 3.72
C ALA A 20 6.90 3.58 2.43
N VAL A 21 6.97 2.25 2.36
CA VAL A 21 6.44 1.47 1.23
C VAL A 21 4.95 1.73 1.04
N PHE A 22 4.16 1.73 2.11
CA PHE A 22 2.73 2.01 2.06
C PHE A 22 2.44 3.38 1.43
N TYR A 23 3.12 4.44 1.87
CA TYR A 23 2.91 5.78 1.33
C TYR A 23 3.38 5.92 -0.12
N VAL A 24 4.47 5.26 -0.51
CA VAL A 24 4.94 5.25 -1.90
C VAL A 24 3.90 4.57 -2.81
N VAL A 25 3.40 3.39 -2.43
CA VAL A 25 2.37 2.68 -3.19
C VAL A 25 1.09 3.50 -3.26
N LEU A 26 0.68 4.11 -2.14
CA LEU A 26 -0.50 4.98 -2.09
C LEU A 26 -0.34 6.19 -3.03
N PHE A 27 0.82 6.83 -3.04
CA PHE A 27 1.09 8.00 -3.87
C PHE A 27 1.06 7.64 -5.37
N ILE A 28 1.69 6.54 -5.76
CA ILE A 28 1.65 6.02 -7.14
C ILE A 28 0.20 5.71 -7.55
N TRP A 29 -0.56 5.08 -6.66
CA TRP A 29 -1.97 4.78 -6.91
C TRP A 29 -2.81 6.05 -7.09
N LEU A 30 -2.61 7.09 -6.27
CA LEU A 30 -3.31 8.37 -6.43
C LEU A 30 -2.96 9.07 -7.75
N ALA A 31 -1.69 9.03 -8.18
CA ALA A 31 -1.28 9.55 -9.48
C ALA A 31 -1.96 8.78 -10.63
N PHE A 32 -2.06 7.46 -10.51
CA PHE A 32 -2.76 6.62 -11.48
C PHE A 32 -4.26 6.92 -11.54
N ILE A 33 -4.92 7.14 -10.41
CA ILE A 33 -6.31 7.61 -10.37
C ILE A 33 -6.45 8.99 -11.04
N GLY A 34 -5.53 9.92 -10.77
CA GLY A 34 -5.50 11.21 -11.45
C GLY A 34 -5.39 11.10 -12.97
N PHE A 35 -4.57 10.16 -13.45
CA PHE A 35 -4.45 9.83 -14.87
C PHE A 35 -5.77 9.28 -15.45
N ILE A 36 -6.41 8.32 -14.77
CA ILE A 36 -7.71 7.76 -15.21
C ILE A 36 -8.77 8.86 -15.32
N ILE A 37 -8.83 9.76 -14.33
CA ILE A 37 -9.78 10.88 -14.35
C ILE A 37 -9.46 11.84 -15.50
N SER A 38 -8.19 12.14 -15.76
CA SER A 38 -7.78 12.98 -16.89
C SER A 38 -8.19 12.40 -18.24
N GLU A 39 -8.00 11.09 -18.44
CA GLU A 39 -8.45 10.36 -19.64
C GLU A 39 -9.97 10.40 -19.77
N LEU A 40 -10.70 10.17 -18.66
CA LEU A 40 -12.17 10.24 -18.65
C LEU A 40 -12.69 11.62 -19.08
N ILE A 41 -12.08 12.69 -18.59
CA ILE A 41 -12.46 14.08 -18.91
C ILE A 41 -12.08 14.42 -20.36
N SER A 42 -10.96 13.89 -20.86
CA SER A 42 -10.45 14.17 -22.21
C SER A 42 -11.18 13.38 -23.31
N GLY A 43 -12.18 12.57 -22.95
CA GLY A 43 -12.93 11.76 -23.90
C GLY A 43 -12.19 10.49 -24.36
N GLY A 44 -11.25 10.00 -23.57
CA GLY A 44 -10.53 8.75 -23.85
C GLY A 44 -11.46 7.54 -23.89
N GLU A 45 -11.21 6.63 -24.83
CA GLU A 45 -11.98 5.41 -25.00
C GLU A 45 -11.58 4.38 -23.93
N GLU A 46 -12.57 3.84 -23.21
CA GLU A 46 -12.46 2.69 -22.28
C GLU A 46 -11.61 2.84 -20.99
N THR A 47 -12.02 3.75 -20.10
CA THR A 47 -11.43 3.85 -18.74
C THR A 47 -11.80 2.68 -17.81
N THR A 48 -12.82 1.88 -18.13
CA THR A 48 -13.31 0.75 -17.31
C THR A 48 -12.22 -0.29 -17.02
N SER A 49 -11.38 -0.62 -18.01
CA SER A 49 -10.26 -1.56 -17.83
C SER A 49 -9.22 -1.01 -16.86
N LEU A 50 -8.92 0.30 -16.94
CA LEU A 50 -8.01 0.99 -16.03
C LEU A 50 -8.55 1.02 -14.59
N PHE A 51 -9.86 1.20 -14.42
CA PHE A 51 -10.51 1.08 -13.11
C PHE A 51 -10.40 -0.33 -12.52
N ILE A 52 -10.55 -1.39 -13.32
CA ILE A 52 -10.39 -2.78 -12.85
C ILE A 52 -8.95 -3.03 -12.38
N ALA A 53 -7.95 -2.44 -13.05
CA ALA A 53 -6.55 -2.52 -12.65
C ALA A 53 -6.27 -1.87 -11.27
N THR A 54 -7.18 -1.05 -10.74
CA THR A 54 -7.04 -0.48 -9.39
C THR A 54 -7.34 -1.49 -8.27
N ILE A 55 -8.14 -2.54 -8.54
CA ILE A 55 -8.61 -3.49 -7.53
C ILE A 55 -7.44 -4.24 -6.86
N PRO A 56 -6.47 -4.81 -7.60
CA PRO A 56 -5.30 -5.45 -6.99
C PRO A 56 -4.45 -4.48 -6.16
N ILE A 57 -4.33 -3.21 -6.58
CA ILE A 57 -3.54 -2.20 -5.87
C ILE A 57 -4.18 -1.88 -4.51
N VAL A 58 -5.50 -1.72 -4.49
CA VAL A 58 -6.26 -1.52 -3.24
C VAL A 58 -6.13 -2.74 -2.32
N ALA A 59 -6.18 -3.96 -2.87
CA ALA A 59 -5.97 -5.18 -2.09
C ALA A 59 -4.58 -5.22 -1.43
N ILE A 60 -3.52 -4.84 -2.16
CA ILE A 60 -2.16 -4.74 -1.62
C ILE A 60 -2.10 -3.71 -0.47
N LEU A 61 -2.70 -2.53 -0.64
CA LEU A 61 -2.76 -1.51 0.41
C LEU A 61 -3.46 -2.02 1.67
N ILE A 62 -4.56 -2.76 1.52
CA ILE A 62 -5.26 -3.38 2.66
C ILE A 62 -4.36 -4.38 3.38
N VAL A 63 -3.65 -5.25 2.64
CA VAL A 63 -2.72 -6.23 3.23
C VAL A 63 -1.58 -5.53 3.97
N LEU A 64 -0.94 -4.53 3.37
CA LEU A 64 0.10 -3.73 4.00
C LEU A 64 -0.40 -3.04 5.28
N SER A 65 -1.61 -2.51 5.26
CA SER A 65 -2.25 -1.90 6.43
C SER A 65 -2.48 -2.92 7.56
N ARG A 66 -2.93 -4.13 7.23
CA ARG A 66 -3.10 -5.23 8.20
C ARG A 66 -1.76 -5.65 8.81
N ILE A 67 -0.71 -5.78 8.00
CA ILE A 67 0.65 -6.11 8.48
C ILE A 67 1.16 -5.00 9.41
N LYS A 68 1.00 -3.73 9.02
CA LYS A 68 1.35 -2.56 9.83
C LYS A 68 0.63 -2.57 11.18
N SER A 69 -0.67 -2.88 11.18
CA SER A 69 -1.46 -2.98 12.40
C SER A 69 -0.99 -4.11 13.32
N LYS A 70 -0.65 -5.29 12.77
CA LYS A 70 -0.10 -6.40 13.56
C LYS A 70 1.24 -6.02 14.21
N ILE A 71 2.18 -5.48 13.43
CA ILE A 71 3.49 -5.05 13.95
C ILE A 71 3.34 -3.98 15.03
N LYS A 72 2.44 -3.00 14.83
CA LYS A 72 2.20 -1.96 15.84
C LYS A 72 1.70 -2.55 17.16
N LYS A 73 0.79 -3.53 17.12
CA LYS A 73 0.27 -4.24 18.31
C LYS A 73 1.32 -5.07 19.05
N GLU A 74 2.42 -5.44 18.39
CA GLU A 74 3.54 -6.16 19.03
C GLU A 74 4.56 -5.19 19.65
N ILE A 75 4.51 -3.90 19.31
CA ILE A 75 5.39 -2.85 19.82
C ILE A 75 4.76 -2.12 21.03
N ASP A 76 3.45 -1.86 20.98
CA ASP A 76 2.64 -1.33 22.11
C ASP A 76 2.49 -2.38 23.22
#